data_AF-E3VNH9-F1
#
_entry.id   AF-E3VNH9-F1
#
_cell.length_a   1.000
_cell.length_b   1.000
_cell.length_c   1.000
_cell.angle_alpha   90.00
_cell.angle_beta   90.00
_cell.angle_gamma   90.00
#
_symmetry.space_group_name_H-M   'P 1'
#
loop_
_entity.id
_entity.type
_entity.pdbx_description
1 polymer ?
#
loop_
_entity_poly.entity_id
_entity_poly.type
_entity_poly.pdbx_seq_one_letter_code
_entity_poly.pdbx_strand_id
1 'polypeptide(L)'
;ANFVTSFYVSPANLRLNVKVNSVVYEGEVLKIYANITYPNGTPVKYGMFTATVLPTSLNYEQLIIGALAGIPLQYNSTLREWVGIYKVPSIFYGSIFQGSSVYSLAGPWNVIVSGVSWNGYNLYSTPASFSFVNVMPYTFINNIIVSSKSLDSPLLSKINSTTYMLSNVKANNITVEGINVILDNVIANT
;
A
#
# COMPACT_ATOMS: atom_id res chain seq x y z
N ALA A 1 -13.48 -42.30 6.02
CA ALA A 1 -13.70 -41.90 4.62
C ALA A 1 -12.47 -41.14 4.14
N ASN A 2 -11.96 -41.48 2.96
CA ASN A 2 -10.71 -40.95 2.43
C ASN A 2 -11.03 -39.67 1.65
N PHE A 3 -10.67 -38.51 2.19
CA PHE A 3 -11.13 -37.19 1.70
C PHE A 3 -10.04 -36.41 0.97
N VAL A 4 -9.33 -37.02 0.03
CA VAL A 4 -8.66 -36.29 -1.07
C VAL A 4 -8.53 -37.25 -2.25
N THR A 5 -9.26 -37.04 -3.36
CA THR A 5 -9.18 -37.87 -4.57
C THR A 5 -8.36 -37.23 -5.70
N SER A 6 -7.96 -35.97 -5.53
CA SER A 6 -7.07 -35.28 -6.46
C SER A 6 -6.29 -34.18 -5.74
N PHE A 7 -5.07 -33.92 -6.20
CA PHE A 7 -4.28 -32.75 -5.84
C PHE A 7 -3.84 -32.07 -7.12
N TYR A 8 -3.78 -30.75 -7.10
CA TYR A 8 -3.38 -29.97 -8.26
C TYR A 8 -1.85 -29.87 -8.32
N VAL A 9 -1.30 -30.08 -9.52
CA VAL A 9 0.11 -29.90 -9.83
C VAL A 9 0.22 -28.85 -10.91
N SER A 10 0.88 -27.73 -10.60
CA SER A 10 1.10 -26.67 -11.59
C SER A 10 2.13 -27.14 -12.64
N PRO A 11 1.95 -26.83 -13.94
CA PRO A 11 2.92 -27.20 -14.97
C PRO A 11 4.29 -26.56 -14.76
N ALA A 12 4.32 -25.31 -14.30
CA ALA A 12 5.53 -24.59 -13.89
C ALA A 12 5.15 -23.28 -13.17
N ASN A 13 6.15 -22.61 -12.60
CA ASN A 13 5.99 -21.28 -12.02
C ASN A 13 6.07 -20.17 -13.08
N LEU A 14 5.20 -19.18 -12.94
CA LEU A 14 5.30 -17.92 -13.67
C LEU A 14 6.49 -17.09 -13.17
N ARG A 15 7.00 -16.22 -14.04
CA ARG A 15 8.01 -15.22 -13.68
C ARG A 15 7.32 -13.89 -13.37
N LEU A 16 7.86 -13.18 -12.40
CA LEU A 16 7.29 -11.94 -11.88
C LEU A 16 8.37 -10.87 -11.77
N ASN A 17 8.00 -9.67 -12.19
CA ASN A 17 8.71 -8.43 -11.86
C ASN A 17 7.69 -7.39 -11.43
N VAL A 18 7.84 -6.85 -10.22
CA VAL A 18 6.92 -5.85 -9.65
C VAL A 18 7.61 -4.48 -9.64
N LYS A 19 6.88 -3.45 -10.05
CA LYS A 19 7.30 -2.05 -9.96
C LYS A 19 6.30 -1.29 -9.12
N VAL A 20 6.83 -0.56 -8.15
CA VAL A 20 6.11 0.40 -7.30
C VAL A 20 7.01 1.61 -7.06
N ASN A 21 6.44 2.71 -6.57
CA ASN A 21 7.23 3.80 -6.03
C ASN A 21 8.03 3.29 -4.81
N SER A 22 9.29 3.69 -4.70
CA SER A 22 10.16 3.29 -3.58
C SER A 22 9.79 3.96 -2.26
N VAL A 23 9.08 5.10 -2.33
CA VAL A 23 8.63 5.89 -1.19
C VAL A 23 7.15 6.22 -1.40
N VAL A 24 6.37 6.12 -0.33
CA VAL A 24 4.96 6.48 -0.29
C VAL A 24 4.63 7.06 1.09
N TYR A 25 3.63 7.91 1.16
CA TYR A 25 3.12 8.47 2.42
C TYR A 25 1.85 7.73 2.88
N GLU A 26 1.57 7.78 4.17
CA GLU A 26 0.32 7.23 4.71
C GLU A 26 -0.88 7.93 4.10
N GLY A 27 -1.90 7.16 3.71
CA GLY A 27 -3.06 7.71 3.01
C GLY A 27 -2.77 8.09 1.56
N GLU A 28 -1.57 7.91 1.02
CA GLU A 28 -1.32 8.05 -0.40
C GLU A 28 -1.72 6.77 -1.16
N VAL A 29 -1.91 6.89 -2.48
CA VAL A 29 -2.22 5.76 -3.36
C VAL A 29 -0.92 5.16 -3.90
N LEU A 30 -0.67 3.91 -3.54
CA LEU A 30 0.36 3.07 -4.13
C LEU A 30 -0.19 2.38 -5.38
N LYS A 31 0.45 2.62 -6.53
CA LYS A 31 0.17 1.87 -7.77
C LYS A 31 1.15 0.73 -7.91
N ILE A 32 0.63 -0.47 -8.16
CA ILE A 32 1.38 -1.71 -8.29
C ILE A 32 1.33 -2.15 -9.74
N TYR A 33 2.49 -2.31 -10.36
CA TYR A 33 2.60 -2.83 -11.72
C TYR A 33 3.35 -4.15 -11.70
N ALA A 34 2.66 -5.23 -12.05
CA ALA A 34 3.22 -6.58 -12.08
C ALA A 34 3.34 -7.05 -13.54
N ASN A 35 4.58 -7.22 -14.00
CA ASN A 35 4.88 -7.90 -15.25
C ASN A 35 4.98 -9.41 -14.96
N ILE A 36 4.02 -10.16 -15.50
CA ILE A 36 3.88 -11.60 -15.29
C ILE A 36 4.07 -12.30 -16.64
N THR A 37 5.05 -13.21 -16.71
CA THR A 37 5.34 -13.96 -17.94
C THR A 37 5.37 -15.46 -17.69
N TYR A 38 4.97 -16.22 -18.70
CA TYR A 38 5.21 -17.66 -18.74
C TYR A 38 6.71 -17.98 -18.77
N PRO A 39 7.13 -19.23 -18.48
CA PRO A 39 8.54 -19.63 -18.57
C PRO A 39 9.19 -19.37 -19.94
N ASN A 40 8.40 -19.39 -21.02
CA ASN A 40 8.84 -19.06 -22.38
C ASN A 40 8.97 -17.55 -22.66
N GLY A 41 8.75 -16.69 -21.66
CA GLY A 41 8.86 -15.23 -21.76
C GLY A 41 7.61 -14.52 -22.31
N THR A 42 6.57 -15.25 -22.72
CA THR A 42 5.34 -14.60 -23.22
C THR A 42 4.51 -14.01 -22.06
N PRO A 43 3.86 -12.83 -22.25
CA PRO A 43 3.05 -12.22 -21.20
C PRO A 43 1.81 -13.04 -20.84
N VAL A 44 1.51 -13.13 -19.55
CA VAL A 44 0.25 -13.69 -19.04
C VAL A 44 -0.83 -12.61 -19.09
N LYS A 45 -1.88 -12.84 -19.88
CA LYS A 45 -2.99 -11.88 -20.07
C LYS A 45 -4.28 -12.26 -19.35
N TYR A 46 -4.42 -13.52 -18.95
CA TYR A 46 -5.61 -14.07 -18.33
C TYR A 46 -5.24 -14.91 -17.11
N GLY A 47 -5.98 -14.72 -16.02
CA GLY A 47 -5.73 -15.36 -14.74
C GLY A 47 -6.38 -14.58 -13.60
N MET A 48 -6.11 -15.02 -12.39
CA MET A 48 -6.47 -14.35 -11.15
C MET A 48 -5.19 -14.09 -10.37
N PHE A 49 -4.87 -12.82 -10.18
CA PHE A 49 -3.68 -12.40 -9.44
C PHE A 49 -4.08 -11.37 -8.39
N THR A 50 -3.45 -11.51 -7.22
CA THR A 50 -3.69 -10.67 -6.07
C THR A 50 -2.35 -10.18 -5.56
N ALA A 51 -2.26 -8.89 -5.24
CA ALA A 51 -1.14 -8.33 -4.50
C ALA A 51 -1.50 -8.24 -3.01
N THR A 52 -0.51 -8.49 -2.15
CA THR A 52 -0.58 -8.25 -0.71
C THR A 52 0.50 -7.24 -0.37
N VAL A 53 0.08 -6.15 0.28
CA VAL A 53 0.97 -5.05 0.70
C VAL A 53 0.97 -5.03 2.22
N LEU A 54 2.13 -5.25 2.84
CA LEU A 54 2.24 -5.39 4.30
C LEU A 54 3.62 -4.93 4.83
N PRO A 55 3.72 -4.54 6.12
CA PRO A 55 5.01 -4.33 6.77
C PRO A 55 5.90 -5.58 6.67
N THR A 56 7.19 -5.38 6.43
CA THR A 56 8.16 -6.49 6.34
C THR A 56 8.21 -7.36 7.59
N SER A 57 7.95 -6.78 8.77
CA SER A 57 7.86 -7.52 10.04
C SER A 57 6.73 -8.54 10.07
N LEU A 58 5.70 -8.39 9.22
CA LEU A 58 4.52 -9.26 9.17
C LEU A 58 4.54 -10.27 8.02
N ASN A 59 5.68 -10.47 7.35
CA ASN A 59 5.81 -11.44 6.26
C ASN A 59 5.37 -12.86 6.65
N TYR A 60 5.53 -13.25 7.91
CA TYR A 60 5.09 -14.54 8.40
C TYR A 60 3.54 -14.70 8.38
N GLU A 61 2.78 -13.60 8.34
CA GLU A 61 1.31 -13.57 8.25
C GLU A 61 0.79 -13.36 6.83
N GLN A 62 1.66 -13.39 5.81
CA GLN A 62 1.31 -13.01 4.42
C GLN A 62 0.07 -13.74 3.87
N LEU A 63 -0.17 -14.99 4.26
CA LEU A 63 -1.32 -15.78 3.79
C LEU A 63 -2.63 -15.26 4.39
N ILE A 64 -2.63 -14.93 5.69
CA ILE A 64 -3.79 -14.41 6.40
C ILE A 64 -4.09 -13.00 5.92
N ILE A 65 -3.07 -12.14 5.85
CA ILE A 65 -3.20 -10.76 5.37
C ILE A 65 -3.64 -10.75 3.90
N GLY A 66 -3.09 -11.62 3.06
CA GLY A 66 -3.49 -11.75 1.66
C GLY A 66 -4.94 -12.19 1.48
N ALA A 67 -5.46 -13.03 2.37
CA ALA A 67 -6.86 -13.44 2.35
C ALA A 67 -7.82 -12.31 2.80
N LEU A 68 -7.41 -11.48 3.76
CA LEU A 68 -8.25 -10.42 4.33
C LEU A 68 -8.18 -9.09 3.55
N ALA A 69 -7.00 -8.74 3.05
CA ALA A 69 -6.67 -7.44 2.48
C ALA A 69 -5.97 -7.53 1.11
N GLY A 70 -6.15 -8.66 0.42
CA GLY A 70 -5.62 -8.86 -0.93
C GLY A 70 -6.19 -7.87 -1.93
N ILE A 71 -5.30 -7.27 -2.73
CA ILE A 71 -5.63 -6.31 -3.77
C ILE A 71 -5.75 -7.07 -5.11
N PRO A 72 -6.95 -7.19 -5.70
CA PRO A 72 -7.07 -7.83 -7.00
C PRO A 72 -6.34 -7.01 -8.06
N LEU A 73 -5.56 -7.69 -8.90
CA LEU A 73 -4.87 -7.07 -10.03
C LEU A 73 -5.70 -7.20 -11.30
N GLN A 74 -5.67 -6.17 -12.15
CA GLN A 74 -6.33 -6.17 -13.46
C GLN A 74 -5.33 -6.01 -14.59
N TYR A 75 -5.41 -6.84 -15.62
CA TYR A 75 -4.52 -6.74 -16.77
C TYR A 75 -4.83 -5.47 -17.58
N ASN A 76 -3.81 -4.64 -17.80
CA ASN A 76 -3.87 -3.48 -18.68
C ASN A 76 -3.15 -3.83 -20.01
N SER A 77 -3.91 -3.87 -21.11
CA SER A 77 -3.38 -4.26 -22.43
C SER A 77 -2.42 -3.23 -23.04
N THR A 78 -2.58 -1.94 -22.71
CA THR A 78 -1.71 -0.86 -23.19
C THR A 78 -0.34 -0.91 -22.51
N LEU A 79 -0.32 -1.07 -21.18
CA LEU A 79 0.90 -1.20 -20.39
C LEU A 79 1.53 -2.60 -20.50
N ARG A 80 0.72 -3.60 -20.90
CA ARG A 80 1.06 -5.03 -20.91
C ARG A 80 1.45 -5.57 -19.53
N GLU A 81 0.87 -5.00 -18.48
CA GLU A 81 1.15 -5.30 -17.08
C GLU A 81 -0.16 -5.49 -16.29
N TRP A 82 -0.10 -6.25 -15.21
CA TRP A 82 -1.18 -6.37 -14.23
C TRP A 82 -1.10 -5.20 -13.25
N VAL A 83 -2.20 -4.46 -13.07
CA VAL A 83 -2.23 -3.22 -12.29
C VAL A 83 -3.08 -3.40 -11.05
N GLY A 84 -2.54 -3.00 -9.90
CA GLY A 84 -3.23 -2.92 -8.61
C GLY A 84 -3.17 -1.51 -8.05
N ILE A 85 -4.19 -1.13 -7.31
CA ILE A 85 -4.27 0.16 -6.62
C ILE A 85 -4.50 -0.11 -5.14
N TYR A 86 -3.60 0.39 -4.31
CA TYR A 86 -3.67 0.26 -2.86
C TYR A 86 -3.63 1.63 -2.21
N LYS A 87 -4.57 1.89 -1.31
CA LYS A 87 -4.54 3.08 -0.45
C LYS A 87 -3.75 2.71 0.79
N VAL A 88 -2.59 3.32 1.00
CA VAL A 88 -1.79 3.09 2.21
C VAL A 88 -2.63 3.53 3.42
N PRO A 89 -2.68 2.74 4.51
CA PRO A 89 -3.43 3.12 5.69
C PRO A 89 -2.91 4.45 6.27
N SER A 90 -3.77 5.14 7.00
CA SER A 90 -3.44 6.36 7.74
C SER A 90 -4.42 6.54 8.88
N ILE A 91 -4.24 7.59 9.67
CA ILE A 91 -5.19 7.97 10.72
C ILE A 91 -6.61 8.30 10.19
N PHE A 92 -6.78 8.60 8.90
CA PHE A 92 -8.09 8.87 8.28
C PHE A 92 -8.63 7.70 7.45
N TYR A 93 -7.77 6.74 7.06
CA TYR A 93 -8.13 5.64 6.17
C TYR A 93 -7.66 4.31 6.76
N GLY A 94 -8.62 3.48 7.15
CA GLY A 94 -8.36 2.16 7.75
C GLY A 94 -8.00 1.07 6.75
N SER A 95 -7.48 -0.02 7.29
CA SER A 95 -7.31 -1.35 6.68
C SER A 95 -7.40 -2.35 7.84
N ILE A 96 -6.76 -3.52 7.74
CA ILE A 96 -6.49 -4.37 8.92
C ILE A 96 -5.62 -3.66 9.97
N PHE A 97 -4.96 -2.56 9.57
CA PHE A 97 -4.18 -1.66 10.42
C PHE A 97 -4.95 -0.41 10.85
N GLN A 98 -6.29 -0.44 10.87
CA GLN A 98 -7.09 0.73 11.25
C GLN A 98 -6.79 1.16 12.70
N GLY A 99 -6.62 2.47 12.91
CA GLY A 99 -6.33 3.05 14.23
C GLY A 99 -4.86 2.97 14.64
N SER A 100 -4.01 2.33 13.82
CA SER A 100 -2.56 2.41 13.95
C SER A 100 -2.06 3.85 13.89
N SER A 101 -1.13 4.20 14.78
CA SER A 101 -0.48 5.51 14.75
C SER A 101 0.44 5.63 13.55
N VAL A 102 0.74 6.86 13.15
CA VAL A 102 1.61 7.20 12.00
C VAL A 102 2.94 6.43 12.05
N TYR A 103 3.62 6.46 13.20
CA TYR A 103 4.89 5.72 13.36
C TYR A 103 4.77 4.20 13.33
N SER A 104 3.59 3.63 13.60
CA SER A 104 3.39 2.18 13.55
C SER A 104 3.20 1.64 12.13
N LEU A 105 2.81 2.50 11.19
CA LEU A 105 2.69 2.18 9.77
C LEU A 105 3.97 2.48 9.00
N ALA A 106 4.86 3.30 9.56
CA ALA A 106 6.08 3.72 8.91
C ALA A 106 7.13 2.60 8.80
N GLY A 107 7.96 2.70 7.77
CA GLY A 107 9.08 1.81 7.51
C GLY A 107 8.90 0.95 6.26
N PRO A 108 9.70 -0.12 6.11
CA PRO A 108 9.72 -0.93 4.91
C PRO A 108 8.53 -1.89 4.85
N TRP A 109 7.83 -1.85 3.71
CA TRP A 109 6.73 -2.73 3.37
C TRP A 109 7.09 -3.55 2.13
N ASN A 110 6.56 -4.77 2.09
CA ASN A 110 6.66 -5.69 0.97
C ASN A 110 5.39 -5.65 0.12
N VAL A 111 5.61 -5.78 -1.19
CA VAL A 111 4.56 -6.02 -2.18
C VAL A 111 4.78 -7.42 -2.75
N ILE A 112 3.87 -8.31 -2.39
CA ILE A 112 3.91 -9.74 -2.71
C ILE A 112 2.76 -10.00 -3.70
N VAL A 113 3.02 -10.66 -4.81
CA VAL A 113 1.98 -11.08 -5.77
C VAL A 113 1.87 -12.60 -5.77
N SER A 114 0.64 -13.09 -5.75
CA SER A 114 0.32 -14.50 -5.93
C SER A 114 -0.88 -14.66 -6.86
N GLY A 115 -1.06 -15.85 -7.41
CA GLY A 115 -2.20 -16.14 -8.26
C GLY A 115 -1.98 -17.32 -9.19
N VAL A 116 -2.87 -17.43 -10.17
CA VAL A 116 -2.86 -18.49 -11.16
C VAL A 116 -3.31 -17.95 -12.51
N SER A 117 -2.61 -18.34 -13.57
CA SER A 117 -3.04 -18.07 -14.95
C SER A 117 -4.22 -18.96 -15.36
N TRP A 118 -4.91 -18.57 -16.43
CA TRP A 118 -6.06 -19.32 -16.95
C TRP A 118 -5.77 -20.80 -17.28
N ASN A 119 -4.51 -21.14 -17.59
CA ASN A 119 -4.04 -22.48 -17.95
C ASN A 119 -3.25 -23.16 -16.82
N GLY A 120 -3.42 -22.72 -15.57
CA GLY A 120 -2.88 -23.42 -14.40
C GLY A 120 -1.39 -23.23 -14.12
N TYR A 121 -0.75 -22.20 -14.68
CA TYR A 121 0.59 -21.81 -14.19
C TYR A 121 0.42 -20.96 -12.94
N ASN A 122 1.03 -21.40 -11.84
CA ASN A 122 0.98 -20.71 -10.56
C ASN A 122 1.98 -19.56 -10.52
N LEU A 123 1.63 -18.54 -9.74
CA LEU A 123 2.52 -17.50 -9.30
C LEU A 123 2.51 -17.41 -7.78
N TYR A 124 3.69 -17.41 -7.20
CA TYR A 124 3.92 -16.99 -5.82
C TYR A 124 5.23 -16.22 -5.80
N SER A 125 5.22 -15.07 -5.15
CA SER A 125 6.45 -14.29 -5.00
C SER A 125 7.40 -15.04 -4.07
N THR A 126 8.65 -15.13 -4.48
CA THR A 126 9.78 -15.51 -3.63
C THR A 126 10.47 -14.25 -3.10
N PRO A 127 11.31 -14.34 -2.05
CA PRO A 127 12.05 -13.18 -1.54
C PRO A 127 12.84 -12.41 -2.61
N ALA A 128 13.33 -13.10 -3.65
CA ALA A 128 14.05 -12.48 -4.78
C ALA A 128 13.15 -11.67 -5.73
N SER A 129 11.83 -11.85 -5.64
CA SER A 129 10.82 -11.16 -6.46
C SER A 129 9.97 -10.16 -5.66
N PHE A 130 10.26 -10.00 -4.36
CA PHE A 130 9.61 -8.99 -3.55
C PHE A 130 9.97 -7.60 -4.06
N SER A 131 8.98 -6.73 -4.14
CA SER A 131 9.21 -5.30 -4.30
C SER A 131 9.00 -4.61 -2.97
N PHE A 132 9.85 -3.63 -2.71
CA PHE A 132 9.86 -2.88 -1.45
C PHE A 132 9.32 -1.47 -1.68
N VAL A 133 8.58 -0.98 -0.71
CA VAL A 133 8.18 0.42 -0.61
C VAL A 133 8.42 0.88 0.82
N ASN A 134 9.00 2.06 0.99
CA ASN A 134 9.17 2.68 2.29
C ASN A 134 7.98 3.60 2.57
N VAL A 135 7.18 3.25 3.57
CA VAL A 135 6.07 4.09 4.06
C VAL A 135 6.66 5.13 5.00
N MET A 136 6.51 6.40 4.65
CA MET A 136 7.02 7.50 5.46
C MET A 136 6.01 7.88 6.55
N PRO A 137 6.47 8.32 7.74
CA PRO A 137 5.62 8.66 8.88
C PRO A 137 4.95 10.03 8.69
N TYR A 138 4.26 10.23 7.57
CA TYR A 138 3.48 11.42 7.32
C TYR A 138 2.13 11.04 6.72
N THR A 139 1.06 11.57 7.30
CA THR A 139 -0.27 11.48 6.68
C THR A 139 -0.34 12.44 5.49
N PHE A 140 -0.57 11.89 4.30
CA PHE A 140 -0.76 12.67 3.08
C PHE A 140 -2.15 13.31 3.05
N ILE A 141 -2.18 14.64 2.97
CA ILE A 141 -3.39 15.43 2.73
C ILE A 141 -3.12 16.36 1.56
N ASN A 142 -3.92 16.28 0.50
CA ASN A 142 -3.72 17.12 -0.68
C ASN A 142 -3.70 18.62 -0.31
N ASN A 143 -4.79 19.12 0.28
CA ASN A 143 -4.91 20.50 0.76
C ASN A 143 -5.44 20.50 2.20
N ILE A 144 -4.77 21.20 3.10
CA ILE A 144 -5.22 21.37 4.49
C ILE A 144 -5.46 22.85 4.81
N ILE A 145 -6.62 23.13 5.41
CA ILE A 145 -6.96 24.44 5.96
C ILE A 145 -7.02 24.28 7.47
N VAL A 146 -6.14 24.99 8.18
CA VAL A 146 -6.05 24.97 9.63
C VAL A 146 -6.67 26.27 10.15
N SER A 147 -7.85 26.14 10.74
CA SER A 147 -8.65 27.26 11.27
C SER A 147 -9.29 26.91 12.61
N SER A 148 -9.99 27.87 13.23
CA SER A 148 -10.80 27.62 14.43
C SER A 148 -11.88 26.55 14.25
N LYS A 149 -12.24 26.19 13.01
CA LYS A 149 -13.23 25.14 12.70
C LYS A 149 -12.64 23.75 12.57
N SER A 150 -11.32 23.63 12.46
CA SER A 150 -10.63 22.34 12.22
C SER A 150 -9.88 21.82 13.45
N LEU A 151 -10.17 22.37 14.64
CA LEU A 151 -9.40 22.09 15.86
C LEU A 151 -9.55 20.66 16.38
N ASP A 152 -10.65 19.98 16.02
CA ASP A 152 -10.89 18.57 16.36
C ASP A 152 -10.17 17.58 15.43
N SER A 153 -9.36 18.09 14.49
CA SER A 153 -8.57 17.24 13.59
C SER A 153 -7.58 16.38 14.39
N PRO A 154 -7.46 15.07 14.11
CA PRO A 154 -6.48 14.21 14.78
C PRO A 154 -5.03 14.56 14.43
N LEU A 155 -4.80 15.45 13.46
CA LEU A 155 -3.49 15.99 13.12
C LEU A 155 -3.06 17.18 13.97
N LEU A 156 -3.97 17.73 14.78
CA LEU A 156 -3.70 18.90 15.60
C LEU A 156 -3.59 18.51 17.07
N SER A 157 -2.52 18.95 17.72
CA SER A 157 -2.40 18.91 19.17
C SER A 157 -2.39 20.33 19.73
N LYS A 158 -3.21 20.59 20.75
CA LYS A 158 -3.25 21.87 21.44
C LYS A 158 -2.03 22.01 22.37
N ILE A 159 -1.21 23.03 22.16
CA ILE A 159 -0.06 23.33 23.03
C ILE A 159 -0.48 24.18 24.22
N ASN A 160 -1.28 25.23 23.95
CA ASN A 160 -1.80 26.14 24.97
C ASN A 160 -3.16 26.72 24.52
N SER A 161 -3.69 27.73 25.22
CA SER A 161 -5.02 28.29 24.93
C SER A 161 -5.16 28.88 23.51
N THR A 162 -4.06 29.29 22.87
CA THR A 162 -4.07 30.02 21.59
C THR A 162 -3.25 29.37 20.48
N THR A 163 -2.44 28.36 20.79
CA THR A 163 -1.47 27.75 19.86
C THR A 163 -1.72 26.26 19.69
N TYR A 164 -1.74 25.84 18.42
CA TYR A 164 -1.88 24.43 18.00
C TYR A 164 -0.62 23.99 17.26
N MET A 165 -0.35 22.70 17.27
CA MET A 165 0.72 22.08 16.50
C MET A 165 0.12 21.16 15.45
N LEU A 166 0.48 21.36 14.20
CA LEU A 166 0.24 20.42 13.12
C LEU A 166 1.49 19.55 12.96
N SER A 167 1.34 18.24 13.15
CA SER A 167 2.49 17.33 13.10
C SER A 167 2.35 16.17 12.12
N ASN A 168 3.48 15.75 11.54
CA ASN A 168 3.60 14.56 10.68
C ASN A 168 2.65 14.60 9.47
N VAL A 169 2.63 15.72 8.76
CA VAL A 169 1.78 15.93 7.57
C VAL A 169 2.62 16.13 6.32
N LYS A 170 2.26 15.40 5.26
CA LYS A 170 2.68 15.73 3.89
C LYS A 170 1.49 16.41 3.20
N ALA A 171 1.67 17.65 2.75
CA ALA A 171 0.64 18.34 1.98
C ALA A 171 1.18 18.97 0.69
N ASN A 172 0.27 19.23 -0.25
CA ASN A 172 0.57 20.09 -1.39
C ASN A 172 0.34 21.55 -1.02
N ASN A 173 -0.73 21.87 -0.31
CA ASN A 173 -0.99 23.22 0.19
C ASN A 173 -1.43 23.22 1.65
N ILE A 174 -0.92 24.19 2.41
CA ILE A 174 -1.30 24.43 3.80
C ILE A 174 -1.74 25.90 3.92
N THR A 175 -2.97 26.12 4.36
CA THR A 175 -3.51 27.44 4.65
C THR A 175 -3.82 27.54 6.14
N VAL A 176 -3.39 28.62 6.79
CA VAL A 176 -3.67 28.89 8.20
C VAL A 176 -4.53 30.15 8.30
N GLU A 177 -5.67 30.06 8.97
CA GLU A 177 -6.66 31.14 9.05
C GLU A 177 -6.95 31.53 10.50
N GLY A 178 -6.46 32.70 10.89
CA GLY A 178 -6.86 33.36 12.14
C GLY A 178 -6.46 32.65 13.43
N ILE A 179 -5.51 31.72 13.38
CA ILE A 179 -5.00 30.97 14.55
C ILE A 179 -3.47 30.82 14.49
N ASN A 180 -2.85 30.61 15.66
CA ASN A 180 -1.42 30.34 15.74
C ASN A 180 -1.16 28.83 15.59
N VAL A 181 -0.38 28.46 14.58
CA VAL A 181 -0.05 27.06 14.28
C VAL A 181 1.46 26.90 14.18
N ILE A 182 1.99 25.96 14.95
CA ILE A 182 3.36 25.47 14.82
C ILE A 182 3.34 24.28 13.85
N LEU A 183 4.23 24.30 12.87
CA LEU A 183 4.43 23.19 11.94
C LEU A 183 5.60 22.34 12.45
N ASP A 184 5.34 21.09 12.83
CA ASP A 184 6.35 20.14 13.30
C ASP A 184 6.39 18.92 12.37
N ASN A 185 7.54 18.58 11.78
CA ASN A 185 7.63 17.48 10.81
C ASN A 185 6.55 17.58 9.70
N VAL A 186 6.48 18.75 9.06
CA VAL A 186 5.54 19.03 7.97
C VAL A 186 6.31 19.20 6.67
N ILE A 187 5.87 18.48 5.63
CA ILE A 187 6.43 18.59 4.28
C ILE A 187 5.38 19.22 3.37
N ALA A 188 5.57 20.48 2.98
CA ALA A 188 4.77 21.14 1.95
C ALA A 188 5.50 21.10 0.60
N ASN A 189 4.80 20.82 -0.50
CA ASN A 189 5.36 21.10 -1.83
C ASN A 189 5.17 22.60 -2.11
N THR A 190 6.24 23.31 -2.45
CA THR A 190 6.18 24.70 -2.95
C THR A 190 5.97 24.72 -4.45
#